data_AF-A0A173WVE3-F1
#
_entry.id   AF-A0A173WVE3-F1
#
_cell.length_a   1.000
_cell.length_b   1.000
_cell.length_c   1.000
_cell.angle_alpha   90.00
_cell.angle_beta   90.00
_cell.angle_gamma   90.00
#
_symmetry.space_group_name_H-M   'P 1'
#
loop_
_entity.id
_entity.type
_entity.pdbx_description
1 polymer ?
#
loop_
_entity_poly.entity_id
_entity_poly.type
_entity_poly.pdbx_seq_one_letter_code
_entity_poly.pdbx_strand_id
1 'polypeptide(L)'
;MTTAASITAPIIAASGVSPILGAVACCVGSLFFGYFNDSYFWVVNRTLGVSEAKDQLTIWSVTSTVAWAVGVVEVLILNIFM
;
A
#
# COMPACT_ATOMS: atom_id res chain seq x y z
N MET A 1 -5.59 -4.60 -1.29
CA MET A 1 -6.40 -3.42 -1.64
C MET A 1 -7.90 -3.68 -1.49
N THR A 2 -8.50 -4.58 -2.27
CA THR A 2 -9.95 -4.87 -2.25
C THR A 2 -10.47 -5.41 -0.90
N THR A 3 -9.71 -6.31 -0.26
CA THR A 3 -10.08 -6.86 1.06
C THR A 3 -10.07 -5.80 2.16
N ALA A 4 -9.08 -4.90 2.14
CA ALA A 4 -9.03 -3.80 3.12
C ALA A 4 -10.25 -2.88 2.94
N ALA A 5 -10.56 -2.51 1.69
CA ALA A 5 -11.69 -1.65 1.36
C ALA A 5 -13.05 -2.24 1.76
N SER A 6 -13.27 -3.55 1.58
CA SER A 6 -14.53 -4.18 1.98
C SER A 6 -14.72 -4.24 3.50
N ILE A 7 -13.62 -4.43 4.25
CA ILE A 7 -13.65 -4.45 5.73
C ILE A 7 -13.86 -3.03 6.30
N THR A 8 -13.23 -2.01 5.70
CA THR A 8 -13.32 -0.63 6.17
C THR A 8 -14.55 0.13 5.68
N ALA A 9 -15.25 -0.35 4.64
CA ALA A 9 -16.47 0.28 4.12
C ALA A 9 -17.52 0.65 5.19
N PRO A 10 -17.96 -0.26 6.09
CA PRO A 10 -18.93 0.10 7.13
C PRO A 10 -18.35 1.06 8.17
N ILE A 11 -17.04 1.02 8.43
CA ILE A 11 -16.35 1.90 9.38
C ILE A 11 -16.33 3.33 8.84
N ILE A 12 -15.99 3.48 7.56
CA ILE A 12 -15.97 4.79 6.88
C ILE A 12 -17.40 5.37 6.86
N ALA A 13 -18.40 4.56 6.52
CA ALA A 13 -19.80 4.97 6.51
C ALA A 13 -20.31 5.43 7.89
N ALA A 14 -19.88 4.77 8.97
CA ALA A 14 -20.25 5.15 10.34
C ALA A 14 -19.46 6.37 10.88
N SER A 15 -18.23 6.58 10.40
CA SER A 15 -17.34 7.65 10.87
C SER A 15 -17.65 9.03 10.30
N GLY A 16 -18.48 9.13 9.25
CA GLY A 16 -18.77 10.38 8.55
C GLY A 16 -17.59 10.95 7.75
N VAL A 17 -16.47 10.21 7.66
CA VAL A 17 -15.28 10.58 6.88
C VAL A 17 -15.57 10.44 5.38
N SER A 18 -14.95 11.29 4.57
CA SER A 18 -15.04 11.23 3.10
C SER A 18 -14.71 9.83 2.57
N PRO A 19 -15.65 9.17 1.86
CA PRO A 19 -15.42 7.84 1.27
C PRO A 19 -14.25 7.81 0.29
N ILE A 20 -13.98 8.94 -0.37
CA ILE A 20 -12.87 9.10 -1.32
C ILE A 20 -11.55 9.02 -0.57
N LEU A 21 -11.44 9.74 0.54
CA LEU A 21 -10.22 9.76 1.36
C LEU A 21 -9.98 8.37 1.99
N GLY A 22 -11.05 7.73 2.46
CA GLY A 22 -11.00 6.36 2.99
C GLY A 22 -10.56 5.32 1.95
N ALA A 23 -11.01 5.45 0.70
CA ALA A 23 -10.58 4.57 -0.40
C ALA A 23 -9.08 4.74 -0.70
N VAL A 24 -8.58 5.98 -0.75
CA VAL A 24 -7.15 6.25 -0.95
C VAL A 24 -6.32 5.72 0.21
N ALA A 25 -6.76 5.91 1.46
CA ALA A 25 -6.11 5.35 2.64
C ALA A 25 -6.02 3.81 2.59
N CYS A 26 -7.07 3.14 2.12
CA CYS A 26 -7.07 1.67 1.94
C CYS A 26 -6.13 1.21 0.82
N CYS A 27 -6.00 1.99 -0.25
CA CYS A 27 -5.03 1.73 -1.32
C CYS A 27 -3.60 1.83 -0.81
N VAL A 28 -3.26 2.97 -0.19
CA VAL A 28 -1.93 3.24 0.37
C VAL A 28 -1.56 2.21 1.42
N GLY A 29 -2.45 1.92 2.38
CA GLY A 29 -2.20 0.97 3.45
C GLY A 29 -1.89 -0.46 2.96
N SER A 30 -2.36 -0.82 1.76
CA SER A 30 -2.11 -2.16 1.20
C SER A 30 -0.73 -2.34 0.57
N LEU A 31 0.08 -1.28 0.47
CA LEU A 31 1.44 -1.32 -0.07
C LEU A 31 2.49 -1.77 0.96
N PHE A 32 2.14 -1.79 2.26
CA PHE A 32 3.08 -2.14 3.32
C PHE A 32 3.48 -3.63 3.23
N PHE A 33 4.77 -3.92 3.03
CA PHE A 33 5.32 -5.27 2.87
C PHE A 33 4.64 -6.09 1.76
N GLY A 34 4.64 -5.56 0.54
CA GLY A 34 4.00 -6.19 -0.63
C GLY A 34 4.62 -7.52 -1.10
N TYR A 35 5.67 -8.07 -0.48
CA TYR A 35 6.32 -9.31 -0.95
C TYR A 35 5.37 -10.52 -0.95
N PHE A 36 4.52 -10.65 0.08
CA PHE A 36 3.59 -11.77 0.20
C PHE A 36 2.34 -11.62 -0.65
N ASN A 37 1.96 -10.38 -0.97
CA ASN A 37 0.64 -10.04 -1.50
C ASN A 37 0.67 -9.55 -2.95
N ASP A 38 1.86 -9.23 -3.49
CA ASP A 38 1.99 -8.61 -4.80
C ASP A 38 2.70 -9.53 -5.81
N SER A 39 1.98 -9.92 -6.87
CA SER A 39 2.53 -10.64 -8.02
C SER A 39 3.65 -9.84 -8.71
N TYR A 40 3.65 -8.50 -8.56
CA TYR A 40 4.64 -7.60 -9.13
C TYR A 40 6.04 -7.82 -8.53
N PHE A 41 6.14 -8.37 -7.32
CA PHE A 41 7.41 -8.81 -6.72
C PHE A 41 8.20 -9.72 -7.67
N TRP A 42 7.54 -10.75 -8.22
CA TRP A 42 8.18 -11.72 -9.10
C TRP A 42 8.56 -11.12 -10.45
N VAL A 43 7.77 -10.18 -10.94
CA VAL A 43 8.04 -9.49 -12.21
C VAL A 43 9.33 -8.66 -12.07
N VAL A 44 9.43 -7.85 -11.00
CA VAL A 44 10.59 -6.98 -10.74
C VAL A 44 11.86 -7.79 -10.50
N ASN A 45 11.79 -8.83 -9.66
CA ASN A 45 12.95 -9.68 -9.39
C ASN A 45 13.46 -10.38 -10.66
N ARG A 46 12.54 -10.81 -11.54
CA ARG A 46 12.89 -11.47 -12.80
C ARG A 46 13.42 -10.52 -13.86
N THR A 47 12.98 -9.26 -13.87
CA THR A 47 13.53 -8.23 -14.78
C THR A 47 14.90 -7.73 -14.36
N LEU A 48 15.15 -7.63 -13.04
CA LEU A 48 16.45 -7.22 -12.50
C LEU A 48 17.48 -8.36 -12.48
N GLY A 49 17.10 -9.59 -12.83
CA GLY A 49 18.00 -10.76 -12.86
C GLY A 49 18.47 -11.21 -11.47
N VAL A 50 17.81 -10.75 -10.40
CA VAL A 50 18.20 -11.06 -9.03
C VAL A 50 17.70 -12.46 -8.69
N SER A 51 18.61 -13.42 -8.47
CA SER A 51 18.29 -14.80 -8.11
C SER A 51 18.34 -15.06 -6.59
N GLU A 52 18.95 -14.16 -5.82
CA GLU A 52 19.11 -14.33 -4.38
C GLU A 52 17.89 -13.82 -3.62
N ALA A 53 17.18 -14.73 -2.93
CA ALA A 53 15.95 -14.43 -2.21
C ALA A 53 16.11 -13.32 -1.14
N LYS A 54 17.31 -13.18 -0.56
CA LYS A 54 17.61 -12.15 0.44
C LYS A 54 17.57 -10.74 -0.15
N ASP A 55 18.09 -10.61 -1.37
CA ASP A 55 18.16 -9.33 -2.08
C ASP A 55 16.80 -8.96 -2.68
N GLN A 56 16.08 -9.96 -3.20
CA GLN A 56 14.70 -9.80 -3.66
C GLN A 56 13.80 -9.24 -2.54
N LEU A 57 13.87 -9.84 -1.35
CA LEU A 57 13.10 -9.39 -0.19
C LEU A 57 13.49 -7.98 0.25
N THR A 58 14.78 -7.66 0.24
CA THR A 58 15.28 -6.35 0.68
C THR A 58 14.87 -5.25 -0.30
N ILE A 59 15.09 -5.45 -1.60
CA ILE A 59 14.78 -4.47 -2.65
C ILE A 59 13.28 -4.16 -2.65
N TRP A 60 12.43 -5.17 -2.59
CA TRP A 60 10.99 -4.98 -2.64
C TRP A 60 10.40 -4.47 -1.33
N SER A 61 10.85 -4.99 -0.18
CA SER A 61 10.32 -4.53 1.12
C SER A 61 10.70 -3.08 1.38
N VAL A 62 11.94 -2.67 1.09
CA VAL A 62 12.37 -1.28 1.28
C VAL A 62 11.60 -0.33 0.37
N THR A 63 11.52 -0.64 -0.93
CA THR A 63 10.81 0.22 -1.90
C THR A 63 9.31 0.33 -1.58
N SER A 64 8.66 -0.79 -1.24
CA SER A 64 7.24 -0.80 -0.85
C SER A 64 6.98 -0.07 0.47
N THR A 65 7.87 -0.19 1.47
CA THR A 65 7.76 0.58 2.73
C THR A 65 7.94 2.08 2.48
N VAL A 66 8.86 2.49 1.59
CA VAL A 66 9.02 3.92 1.24
C VAL A 66 7.78 4.43 0.51
N ALA A 67 7.26 3.69 -0.47
CA ALA A 67 6.03 4.07 -1.19
C ALA A 67 4.82 4.17 -0.25
N TRP A 68 4.69 3.23 0.68
CA TRP A 68 3.68 3.29 1.74
C TRP A 68 3.85 4.54 2.61
N ALA A 69 5.06 4.85 3.09
CA ALA A 69 5.32 6.00 3.93
C ALA A 69 4.97 7.32 3.24
N VAL A 70 5.35 7.48 1.96
CA VAL A 70 4.99 8.65 1.15
C VAL A 70 3.48 8.75 1.00
N GLY A 71 2.80 7.67 0.63
CA GLY A 71 1.35 7.69 0.48
C GLY A 71 0.60 7.99 1.79
N VAL A 72 1.12 7.53 2.94
CA VAL A 72 0.51 7.85 4.26
C VAL A 72 0.64 9.35 4.54
N VAL A 73 1.79 9.94 4.25
CA VAL A 73 1.99 11.39 4.40
C VAL A 73 1.05 12.16 3.49
N GLU A 74 0.89 11.76 2.22
CA GLU A 74 -0.05 12.39 1.30
C GLU A 74 -1.50 12.30 1.77
N VAL A 75 -1.93 11.14 2.26
CA VAL A 75 -3.28 10.96 2.82
C VAL A 75 -3.51 11.86 4.04
N LEU A 76 -2.50 11.99 4.92
CA LEU A 76 -2.58 12.89 6.08
C LEU A 76 -2.66 14.36 5.66
N ILE A 77 -1.91 14.76 4.64
CA ILE A 77 -1.97 16.12 4.08
C ILE A 77 -3.36 16.37 3.50
N LEU A 78 -3.89 15.45 2.68
CA LEU A 78 -5.23 15.58 2.10
C LEU A 78 -6.32 15.64 3.17
N ASN A 79 -6.18 14.88 4.27
CA ASN A 79 -7.10 14.92 5.42
C ASN A 79 -7.15 16.28 6.13
N ILE A 80 -6.13 17.13 5.99
CA ILE A 80 -6.13 18.48 6.59
C ILE A 80 -6.93 19.46 5.72
N PHE A 81 -6.97 19.25 4.41
CA PHE A 81 -7.60 20.17 3.45
C PHE A 81 -9.02 19.78 3.04
N MET A 82 -9.40 18.51 3.22
CA MET A 82 -10.70 17.93 2.86
C MET A 82 -11.51 17.55 4.10
#